data_AF-A0A944GA99-F1
#
_entry.id   AF-A0A944GA99-F1
#
_cell.length_a   1.000
_cell.length_b   1.000
_cell.length_c   1.000
_cell.angle_alpha   90.00
_cell.angle_beta   90.00
_cell.angle_gamma   90.00
#
_symmetry.space_group_name_H-M   'P 1'
#
loop_
_entity.id
_entity.type
_entity.pdbx_description
1 polymer ?
#
loop_
_entity_poly.entity_id
_entity_poly.type
_entity_poly.pdbx_seq_one_letter_code
_entity_poly.pdbx_strand_id
1 'polypeptide(L)'
;IRLYSKDDSLIRKESLSKGEQQLYATSLLKALVDESGIQFPVFIDSPLQKFDKSHSSKIISEFYPSISKQVVLFPLIHKELSREEFEIMKPLVNAVYLIRNDNNHSFFERTDVNKLMI
;
A
#
# COMPACT_ATOMS: atom_id res chain seq x y z
N ILE A 1 24.41 -12.19 -2.15
CA ILE A 1 24.77 -10.98 -2.94
C ILE A 1 25.97 -10.30 -2.29
N ARG A 2 27.08 -10.26 -3.03
CA ARG A 2 28.32 -9.52 -2.70
C ARG A 2 28.35 -8.27 -3.57
N LEU A 3 28.71 -7.13 -2.99
CA LEU A 3 28.84 -5.86 -3.71
C LEU A 3 30.31 -5.64 -4.02
N TYR A 4 30.61 -5.24 -5.25
CA TYR A 4 31.95 -4.90 -5.69
C TYR A 4 31.98 -3.46 -6.17
N SER A 5 33.06 -2.78 -5.82
CA SER A 5 33.40 -1.45 -6.29
C SER A 5 33.88 -1.50 -7.75
N LYS A 6 34.05 -0.33 -8.39
CA LYS A 6 34.58 -0.23 -9.76
C LYS A 6 36.00 -0.78 -9.91
N ASP A 7 36.73 -0.87 -8.81
CA ASP A 7 38.07 -1.47 -8.72
C ASP A 7 38.05 -2.94 -8.29
N ASP A 8 36.87 -3.58 -8.33
CA ASP A 8 36.63 -4.97 -7.94
C ASP A 8 36.88 -5.28 -6.45
N SER A 9 36.98 -4.24 -5.61
CA SER A 9 37.07 -4.42 -4.16
C SER A 9 35.72 -4.75 -3.54
N LEU A 10 35.72 -5.68 -2.57
CA LEU A 10 34.50 -6.10 -1.88
C LEU A 10 33.99 -4.98 -0.97
N ILE A 11 32.78 -4.49 -1.25
CA ILE A 11 32.10 -3.51 -0.41
C ILE A 11 31.38 -4.24 0.73
N ARG A 12 31.72 -3.86 1.96
CA ARG A 12 31.03 -4.33 3.17
C ARG A 12 29.70 -3.59 3.29
N LYS A 13 28.60 -4.31 3.54
CA LYS A 13 27.25 -3.69 3.57
C LYS A 13 27.10 -2.72 4.75
N GLU A 14 27.87 -2.97 5.80
CA GLU A 14 27.97 -2.13 6.99
C GLU A 14 28.67 -0.78 6.71
N SER A 15 29.44 -0.67 5.62
CA SER A 15 30.12 0.57 5.23
C SER A 15 29.32 1.45 4.28
N LEU A 16 28.13 0.99 3.86
CA LEU A 16 27.21 1.78 3.04
C LEU A 16 26.56 2.89 3.88
N SER A 17 26.43 4.08 3.32
CA SER A 17 25.61 5.13 3.90
C SER A 17 24.14 4.71 3.97
N LYS A 18 23.34 5.39 4.80
CA LYS A 18 21.89 5.13 4.89
C LYS A 18 21.19 5.23 3.53
N GLY A 19 21.59 6.18 2.69
CA GLY A 19 21.06 6.33 1.34
C GLY A 19 21.42 5.16 0.42
N GLU A 20 22.67 4.69 0.46
CA GLU A 20 23.13 3.57 -0.34
C GLU A 20 22.52 2.22 0.10
N GLN A 21 22.33 2.01 1.40
CA GLN A 21 21.62 0.85 1.92
C GLN A 21 20.18 0.80 1.41
N GLN A 22 19.51 1.94 1.41
CA GLN A 22 18.14 2.05 0.90
C GLN A 22 18.08 1.81 -0.61
N LEU A 23 19.03 2.35 -1.37
CA LEU A 23 19.15 2.08 -2.81
C LEU A 23 19.37 0.59 -3.09
N TYR A 24 20.25 -0.07 -2.35
CA TYR A 24 20.52 -1.50 -2.46
C TYR A 24 19.27 -2.35 -2.16
N ALA A 25 18.58 -2.07 -1.06
CA ALA A 25 17.36 -2.80 -0.69
C ALA A 25 16.26 -2.64 -1.76
N THR A 26 16.11 -1.43 -2.30
CA THR A 26 15.13 -1.11 -3.35
C THR A 26 15.45 -1.85 -4.65
N SER A 27 16.71 -1.81 -5.11
CA SER A 27 17.14 -2.52 -6.32
C SER A 27 17.00 -4.03 -6.20
N LEU A 28 17.26 -4.57 -5.01
CA LEU A 28 17.08 -6.00 -4.74
C LEU A 28 15.60 -6.41 -4.76
N LEU A 29 14.74 -5.63 -4.11
CA LEU A 29 13.30 -5.84 -4.15
C LEU A 29 12.78 -5.76 -5.60
N LYS A 30 13.22 -4.76 -6.35
CA LYS A 30 12.86 -4.60 -7.76
C LYS A 30 13.28 -5.80 -8.62
N ALA A 31 14.51 -6.26 -8.47
CA ALA A 31 15.00 -7.45 -9.17
C ALA A 31 14.21 -8.71 -8.81
N LEU A 32 13.83 -8.88 -7.52
CA LEU A 32 12.98 -9.99 -7.10
C LEU A 32 11.57 -9.88 -7.69
N VAL A 33 11.00 -8.68 -7.74
CA VAL A 33 9.68 -8.43 -8.34
C VAL A 33 9.68 -8.75 -9.84
N ASP A 34 10.68 -8.24 -10.56
CA ASP A 34 10.77 -8.36 -12.01
C ASP A 34 11.03 -9.81 -12.44
N GLU A 35 11.90 -10.54 -11.74
CA GLU A 35 12.25 -11.93 -12.06
C GLU A 35 11.20 -12.94 -11.60
N SER A 36 10.47 -12.64 -10.52
CA SER A 36 9.52 -13.61 -9.97
C SER A 36 8.18 -13.65 -10.73
N GLY A 37 7.88 -12.64 -11.55
CA GLY A 37 6.53 -12.45 -12.11
C GLY A 37 5.45 -12.26 -11.04
N ILE A 38 5.85 -12.06 -9.78
CA ILE A 38 4.96 -11.93 -8.64
C ILE A 38 4.39 -10.53 -8.63
N GLN A 39 3.07 -10.46 -8.57
CA GLN A 39 2.37 -9.21 -8.41
C GLN A 39 2.26 -8.90 -6.95
N PHE A 40 3.01 -7.90 -6.51
CA PHE A 40 3.02 -7.49 -5.12
C PHE A 40 1.74 -6.74 -4.78
N PRO A 41 1.06 -7.10 -3.68
CA PRO A 41 -0.01 -6.28 -3.15
C PRO A 41 0.55 -4.92 -2.76
N VAL A 42 -0.20 -3.87 -3.07
CA VAL A 42 0.11 -2.50 -2.65
C VAL A 42 -0.72 -2.17 -1.43
N PHE A 43 -0.06 -1.72 -0.37
CA PHE A 43 -0.69 -1.24 0.85
C PHE A 43 -0.60 0.29 0.89
N ILE A 44 -1.73 0.96 1.06
CA ILE A 44 -1.81 2.41 1.13
C ILE A 44 -2.42 2.82 2.46
N ASP A 45 -1.58 3.46 3.28
CA ASP A 45 -2.02 4.11 4.51
C ASP A 45 -2.53 5.53 4.21
N SER A 46 -3.60 5.94 4.89
CA SER A 46 -4.22 7.27 4.73
C SER A 46 -4.51 7.66 3.26
N PRO A 47 -5.21 6.81 2.49
CA PRO A 47 -5.19 6.76 1.03
C PRO A 47 -5.77 7.99 0.31
N LEU A 48 -6.64 8.75 0.99
CA LEU A 48 -7.35 9.92 0.43
C LEU A 48 -7.01 11.22 1.19
N GLN A 49 -6.07 11.15 2.13
CA GLN A 49 -5.67 12.32 2.90
C GLN A 49 -5.10 13.39 1.96
N LYS A 50 -5.58 14.64 2.10
CA LYS A 50 -5.13 15.85 1.36
C LYS A 50 -5.68 16.02 -0.07
N PHE A 51 -6.57 15.15 -0.54
CA PHE A 51 -7.24 15.34 -1.84
C PHE A 51 -8.58 16.07 -1.68
N ASP A 52 -8.94 16.88 -2.67
CA ASP A 52 -10.32 17.37 -2.81
C ASP A 52 -11.21 16.28 -3.45
N LYS A 53 -12.54 16.47 -3.40
CA LYS A 53 -13.50 15.47 -3.89
C LYS A 53 -13.28 15.04 -5.35
N SER A 54 -12.85 15.96 -6.23
CA SER A 54 -12.64 15.67 -7.66
C SER A 54 -11.41 14.78 -7.84
N HIS A 55 -10.33 15.10 -7.15
CA HIS A 55 -9.11 14.30 -7.17
C HIS A 55 -9.31 12.94 -6.49
N SER A 56 -10.00 12.88 -5.35
CA SER A 56 -10.36 11.61 -4.69
C SER A 56 -11.12 10.67 -5.63
N SER A 57 -12.09 11.19 -6.37
CA SER A 57 -12.88 10.39 -7.31
C SER A 57 -12.01 9.74 -8.37
N LYS A 58 -11.08 10.49 -8.98
CA LYS A 58 -10.13 9.97 -9.98
C LYS A 58 -9.14 8.97 -9.39
N ILE A 59 -8.65 9.24 -8.18
CA ILE A 59 -7.77 8.30 -7.48
C ILE A 59 -8.48 6.95 -7.29
N ILE A 60 -9.76 6.98 -6.89
CA ILE A 60 -10.55 5.76 -6.66
C ILE A 60 -10.85 5.03 -7.98
N SER A 61 -11.29 5.74 -9.02
CA SER A 61 -11.76 5.12 -10.25
C SER A 61 -10.65 4.74 -11.23
N GLU A 62 -9.51 5.43 -11.20
CA GLU A 62 -8.43 5.29 -12.20
C GLU A 62 -7.11 4.82 -11.59
N PHE A 63 -6.70 5.39 -10.45
CA PHE A 63 -5.39 5.10 -9.87
C PHE A 63 -5.37 3.76 -9.13
N TYR A 64 -6.23 3.53 -8.14
CA TYR A 64 -6.21 2.27 -7.39
C TYR A 64 -6.38 1.01 -8.27
N PRO A 65 -7.25 0.99 -9.30
CA PRO A 65 -7.35 -0.18 -10.18
C PRO A 65 -6.13 -0.43 -11.06
N SER A 66 -5.31 0.59 -11.32
CA SER A 66 -4.19 0.48 -12.27
C SER A 66 -2.85 0.17 -11.61
N ILE A 67 -2.68 0.45 -10.31
CA ILE A 67 -1.37 0.39 -9.66
C ILE A 67 -0.91 -1.03 -9.32
N SER A 68 -1.83 -1.96 -9.06
CA SER A 68 -1.54 -3.37 -8.77
C SER A 68 -2.81 -4.21 -8.90
N LYS A 69 -2.65 -5.53 -9.09
CA LYS A 69 -3.78 -6.47 -9.05
C LYS A 69 -4.43 -6.56 -7.67
N GLN A 70 -3.69 -6.30 -6.60
CA GLN A 70 -4.23 -6.26 -5.24
C GLN A 70 -3.81 -4.97 -4.55
N VAL A 71 -4.81 -4.21 -4.11
CA VAL A 71 -4.63 -2.98 -3.33
C VAL A 71 -5.36 -3.12 -2.00
N VAL A 72 -4.67 -2.81 -0.91
CA VAL A 72 -5.20 -2.81 0.45
C VAL A 72 -5.12 -1.38 0.98
N LEU A 73 -6.27 -0.82 1.31
CA LEU A 73 -6.40 0.56 1.77
C LEU A 73 -6.65 0.59 3.29
N PHE A 74 -6.01 1.52 3.99
CA PHE A 74 -6.26 1.80 5.41
C PHE A 74 -6.80 3.24 5.61
N PRO A 75 -8.06 3.49 5.24
CA PRO A 75 -8.68 4.80 5.44
C PRO A 75 -9.23 4.97 6.86
N LEU A 76 -9.17 6.20 7.35
CA LEU A 76 -10.02 6.62 8.46
C LEU A 76 -11.44 6.91 7.95
N ILE A 77 -12.41 6.09 8.39
CA ILE A 77 -13.84 6.26 8.04
C ILE A 77 -14.32 7.65 8.48
N HIS A 78 -15.09 8.34 7.64
CA HIS A 78 -15.64 9.69 7.84
C HIS A 78 -14.63 10.84 7.88
N LYS A 79 -13.33 10.57 8.01
CA LYS A 79 -12.27 11.60 8.00
C LYS A 79 -11.53 11.65 6.67
N GLU A 80 -11.20 10.48 6.13
CA GLU A 80 -10.47 10.33 4.88
C GLU A 80 -11.30 9.62 3.82
N LEU A 81 -12.23 8.76 4.22
CA LEU A 81 -13.17 8.11 3.32
C LEU A 81 -14.61 8.51 3.68
N SER A 82 -15.19 9.37 2.85
CA SER A 82 -16.60 9.74 2.93
C SER A 82 -17.51 8.64 2.35
N ARG A 83 -18.81 8.73 2.64
CA ARG A 83 -19.82 7.83 2.06
C ARG A 83 -19.85 7.92 0.54
N GLU A 84 -19.74 9.12 -0.02
CA GLU A 84 -19.75 9.38 -1.47
C GLU A 84 -18.57 8.69 -2.16
N GLU A 85 -17.37 8.85 -1.61
CA GLU A 85 -16.15 8.20 -2.11
C GLU A 85 -16.23 6.67 -1.98
N PHE A 86 -16.78 6.17 -0.87
CA PHE A 86 -16.95 4.74 -0.69
C PHE A 86 -17.95 4.13 -1.68
N GLU A 87 -19.06 4.82 -2.00
CA GLU A 87 -20.00 4.33 -3.02
C GLU A 87 -19.36 4.28 -4.43
N ILE A 88 -18.45 5.20 -4.75
CA ILE A 88 -17.65 5.14 -5.99
C ILE A 88 -16.69 3.95 -5.96
N MET A 89 -16.07 3.69 -4.80
CA MET A 89 -15.10 2.60 -4.61
C MET A 89 -15.76 1.22 -4.61
N LYS A 90 -16.98 1.12 -4.08
CA LYS A 90 -17.72 -0.11 -3.80
C LYS A 90 -17.74 -1.16 -4.91
N PRO A 91 -17.91 -0.83 -6.21
CA PRO A 91 -17.86 -1.81 -7.30
C PRO A 91 -16.49 -2.47 -7.47
N LEU A 92 -15.43 -1.82 -6.99
CA LEU A 92 -14.03 -2.25 -7.08
C LEU A 92 -13.58 -3.00 -5.81
N VAL A 93 -14.40 -3.04 -4.76
CA VAL A 93 -14.05 -3.61 -3.45
C VAL A 93 -14.37 -5.10 -3.41
N ASN A 94 -13.35 -5.90 -3.16
CA ASN A 94 -13.50 -7.35 -2.96
C ASN A 94 -13.97 -7.68 -1.52
N ALA A 95 -13.36 -7.06 -0.51
CA ALA A 95 -13.64 -7.32 0.90
C ALA A 95 -13.37 -6.10 1.76
N VAL A 96 -14.09 -6.00 2.89
CA VAL A 96 -13.97 -4.93 3.88
C VAL A 96 -13.78 -5.55 5.26
N TYR A 97 -12.91 -4.92 6.05
CA TYR A 97 -12.62 -5.31 7.42
C TYR A 97 -12.61 -4.07 8.30
N LEU A 98 -13.18 -4.19 9.49
CA LEU A 98 -13.06 -3.21 10.55
C LEU A 98 -11.95 -3.64 11.50
N ILE A 99 -11.06 -2.70 11.84
CA ILE A 99 -10.09 -2.92 12.90
C ILE A 99 -10.79 -2.60 14.22
N ARG A 100 -11.04 -3.64 15.01
CA ARG A 100 -11.55 -3.51 16.37
C ARG A 100 -10.38 -3.54 17.33
N ASN A 101 -10.48 -2.75 18.37
CA ASN A 101 -9.58 -2.79 19.50
C ASN A 101 -10.42 -3.08 20.74
N ASP A 102 -10.13 -4.19 21.41
CA ASP A 102 -10.56 -4.39 22.78
C ASP A 102 -9.39 -4.10 23.73
N ASN A 103 -9.69 -4.05 25.04
CA ASN A 103 -8.69 -3.68 26.06
C ASN A 103 -7.43 -4.57 26.07
N ASN A 104 -7.44 -5.72 25.38
CA ASN A 104 -6.33 -6.68 25.37
C ASN A 104 -5.65 -6.79 23.99
N HIS A 105 -6.36 -6.60 22.88
CA HIS A 105 -5.81 -6.79 21.54
C HIS A 105 -6.60 -6.08 20.44
N SER A 106 -5.94 -5.90 19.29
CA SER A 106 -6.58 -5.49 18.05
C SER A 106 -6.84 -6.69 17.15
N PHE A 107 -8.00 -6.71 16.50
CA PHE A 107 -8.37 -7.77 15.56
C PHE A 107 -9.14 -7.21 14.36
N PHE A 108 -9.14 -7.96 13.26
CA PHE A 108 -9.89 -7.61 12.06
C PHE A 108 -11.23 -8.34 12.06
N GLU A 109 -12.32 -7.57 11.96
CA GLU A 109 -13.69 -8.08 11.84
C GLU A 109 -14.17 -7.88 10.40
N ARG A 110 -14.43 -8.98 9.68
CA ARG A 110 -14.97 -8.89 8.31
C ARG A 110 -16.38 -8.30 8.36
N THR A 111 -16.61 -7.27 7.54
CA THR A 111 -17.88 -6.54 7.48
C THR A 111 -18.46 -6.59 6.07
N ASP A 112 -19.78 -6.61 5.97
CA ASP A 112 -20.47 -6.49 4.68
C ASP A 112 -20.16 -5.11 4.07
N VAL A 113 -19.75 -5.08 2.80
CA VAL A 113 -19.44 -3.85 2.07
C VAL A 113 -20.60 -2.86 2.15
N ASN A 114 -21.84 -3.34 2.11
CA ASN A 114 -23.03 -2.49 2.19
C ASN A 114 -23.32 -1.93 3.59
N LYS A 115 -22.68 -2.47 4.63
CA LYS A 115 -22.89 -2.08 6.03
C LYS A 115 -21.79 -1.17 6.59
N LEU A 116 -20.72 -0.92 5.83
CA LEU A 116 -19.58 -0.14 6.33
C LEU A 116 -19.92 1.32 6.64
N MET A 117 -20.77 1.93 5.83
CA MET A 117 -21.09 3.37 5.86
C MET A 117 -22.54 3.66 6.30
N ILE A 118 -23.20 2.71 6.98
CA ILE A 118 -24.57 2.89 7.52
C ILE A 118 -24.52 3.69 8.82
#